data_AF-Q8VLW5-F1
#
_entry.id   AF-Q8VLW5-F1
#
_cell.length_a   1.000
_cell.length_b   1.000
_cell.length_c   1.000
_cell.angle_alpha   90.00
_cell.angle_beta   90.00
_cell.angle_gamma   90.00
#
_symmetry.space_group_name_H-M   'P 1'
#
loop_
_entity.id
_entity.type
_entity.pdbx_description
1 polymer ?
#
loop_
_entity_poly.entity_id
_entity_poly.type
_entity_poly.pdbx_seq_one_letter_code
_entity_poly.pdbx_strand_id
1 'polypeptide(L)'
;SWYIYSPLRVKYPYVRGVLINLWREALQAHQNPLDAWKAIVENPEKAKSYKQARGKGGFVRAEWPEVLKLISASLLYTVMKYGPDRNVGFSPIPAMSMISHASGSRFMSLIGG
;
A
#
# COMPACT_ATOMS: atom_id res chain seq x y z
N SER A 1 24.72 -14.48 6.98
CA SER A 1 24.26 -13.76 8.20
C SER A 1 24.27 -12.23 8.07
N TRP A 2 24.83 -11.63 7.01
CA TRP A 2 24.93 -10.17 6.86
C TRP A 2 23.58 -9.42 6.88
N TYR A 3 22.58 -9.88 6.12
CA TYR A 3 21.29 -9.19 6.00
C TYR A 3 20.42 -9.15 7.26
N ILE A 4 20.69 -10.01 8.25
CA ILE A 4 19.84 -10.08 9.46
C ILE A 4 20.08 -8.83 10.33
N TYR A 5 21.34 -8.40 10.45
CA TYR A 5 21.76 -7.30 11.31
C TYR A 5 22.34 -6.10 10.54
N SER A 6 22.35 -6.16 9.20
CA SER A 6 22.79 -5.05 8.35
C SER A 6 22.00 -3.77 8.65
N PRO A 7 22.65 -2.59 8.57
CA PRO A 7 21.96 -1.29 8.71
C PRO A 7 20.86 -1.07 7.66
N LEU A 8 20.85 -1.86 6.58
CA LEU A 8 19.85 -1.80 5.51
C LEU A 8 18.59 -2.66 5.79
N ARG A 9 18.55 -3.40 6.89
CA ARG A 9 17.42 -4.28 7.22
C ARG A 9 16.15 -3.46 7.47
N VAL A 10 15.08 -3.76 6.73
CA VAL A 10 13.74 -3.24 7.02
C VAL A 10 13.21 -3.91 8.30
N LYS A 11 12.95 -3.09 9.33
CA LYS A 11 12.51 -3.54 10.67
C LYS A 11 11.03 -3.27 10.94
N TYR A 12 10.49 -2.22 10.34
CA TYR A 12 9.14 -1.73 10.57
C TYR A 12 8.44 -1.50 9.22
N PRO A 13 7.10 -1.43 9.17
CA PRO A 13 6.44 -0.92 7.99
C PRO A 13 6.72 0.58 7.86
N TYR A 14 7.01 1.01 6.64
CA TYR A 14 7.31 2.40 6.32
C TYR A 14 6.35 2.90 5.25
N VAL A 15 5.86 4.14 5.44
CA VAL A 15 5.01 4.83 4.47
C VAL A 15 5.63 6.19 4.16
N ARG A 16 5.39 6.72 2.96
CA ARG A 16 5.81 8.09 2.62
C ARG A 16 5.08 9.06 3.55
N GLY A 17 5.81 9.95 4.24
CA GLY A 17 5.25 10.91 5.20
C GLY A 17 4.07 11.71 4.65
N VAL A 18 4.20 12.21 3.41
CA VAL A 18 3.13 12.94 2.72
C VAL A 18 1.84 12.10 2.59
N LEU A 19 1.96 10.81 2.24
CA LEU A 19 0.80 9.94 2.08
C LEU A 19 0.14 9.63 3.43
N ILE A 20 0.94 9.31 4.45
CA ILE A 20 0.38 8.92 5.75
C ILE A 20 -0.30 10.09 6.46
N ASN A 21 0.20 11.32 6.28
CA ASN A 21 -0.44 12.52 6.81
C ASN A 21 -1.81 12.74 6.15
N LEU A 22 -1.86 12.71 4.81
CA LEU A 22 -3.14 12.77 4.07
C LEU A 22 -4.11 11.67 4.50
N TRP A 23 -3.60 10.46 4.73
CA TRP A 23 -4.40 9.32 5.19
C TRP A 23 -5.01 9.56 6.57
N ARG A 24 -4.21 10.02 7.53
CA ARG A 24 -4.67 10.31 8.89
C ARG A 24 -5.68 11.46 8.93
N GLU A 25 -5.42 12.53 8.18
CA GLU A 25 -6.35 13.65 8.01
C GLU A 25 -7.69 13.19 7.40
N ALA A 26 -7.63 12.36 6.36
CA ALA A 26 -8.84 11.82 5.73
C ALA A 26 -9.62 10.89 6.67
N LEU A 27 -8.94 10.07 7.48
CA LEU A 27 -9.60 9.24 8.50
C LEU A 27 -10.27 10.04 9.62
N GLN A 28 -9.83 11.28 9.88
CA GLN A 28 -10.51 12.18 10.81
C GLN A 28 -11.76 12.80 10.19
N ALA A 29 -11.71 13.09 8.88
CA ALA A 29 -12.83 13.70 8.15
C ALA A 29 -13.91 12.69 7.71
N HIS A 30 -13.59 11.40 7.63
CA HIS A 30 -14.47 10.37 7.10
C HIS A 30 -14.57 9.17 8.05
N GLN A 31 -15.80 8.73 8.35
CA GLN A 31 -16.04 7.55 9.20
C GLN A 31 -15.60 6.24 8.55
N ASN A 32 -15.71 6.13 7.23
CA ASN A 32 -15.34 4.94 6.47
C ASN A 32 -13.93 5.10 5.85
N PRO A 33 -13.01 4.14 6.06
CA PRO A 33 -11.69 4.14 5.41
C PRO A 33 -11.73 4.18 3.88
N LEU A 34 -12.78 3.63 3.24
CA LEU A 34 -12.95 3.72 1.79
C LEU A 34 -13.19 5.15 1.32
N ASP A 35 -14.05 5.90 2.03
CA ASP A 35 -14.33 7.29 1.72
C ASP A 35 -13.10 8.17 1.97
N ALA A 36 -12.33 7.86 3.02
CA ALA A 36 -11.04 8.50 3.29
C ALA A 36 -10.05 8.31 2.12
N TRP A 37 -9.95 7.08 1.59
CA TRP A 37 -9.05 6.81 0.45
C TRP A 37 -9.54 7.52 -0.82
N LYS A 38 -10.84 7.45 -1.09
CA LYS A 38 -11.50 8.13 -2.21
C LYS A 38 -11.19 9.63 -2.21
N ALA A 39 -11.32 10.30 -1.06
CA ALA A 39 -11.05 11.72 -0.90
C ALA A 39 -9.59 12.12 -1.20
N ILE A 40 -8.64 11.18 -1.11
CA ILE A 40 -7.24 11.40 -1.46
C ILE A 40 -7.00 11.14 -2.94
N VAL A 41 -7.44 9.99 -3.45
CA VAL A 41 -7.11 9.54 -4.81
C VAL A 41 -7.90 10.27 -5.91
N GLU A 42 -9.13 10.70 -5.63
CA GLU A 42 -9.96 11.47 -6.57
C GLU A 42 -9.59 12.96 -6.60
N ASN A 43 -8.85 13.48 -5.61
CA ASN A 43 -8.33 14.84 -5.64
C ASN A 43 -6.97 14.87 -6.38
N PRO A 44 -6.88 15.53 -7.56
CA PRO A 44 -5.65 15.52 -8.36
C PRO A 44 -4.44 16.13 -7.66
N GLU A 45 -4.64 17.15 -6.84
CA GLU A 45 -3.55 17.82 -6.10
C GLU A 45 -3.00 16.93 -4.99
N LYS A 46 -3.88 16.32 -4.18
CA LYS A 46 -3.51 15.34 -3.15
C LYS A 46 -2.85 14.12 -3.79
N ALA A 47 -3.39 13.61 -4.90
CA ALA A 47 -2.81 12.49 -5.62
C ALA A 47 -1.42 12.81 -6.17
N LYS A 48 -1.24 14.01 -6.73
CA LYS A 48 0.04 14.48 -7.27
C LYS A 48 1.09 14.65 -6.17
N SER A 49 0.73 15.18 -5.00
CA SER A 49 1.68 15.47 -3.93
C SER A 49 2.43 14.24 -3.43
N TYR A 50 1.74 13.14 -3.11
CA TYR A 50 2.42 11.92 -2.66
C TYR A 50 3.10 11.15 -3.80
N LYS A 51 2.58 11.24 -5.04
CA LYS A 51 3.19 10.59 -6.22
C LYS A 51 4.53 11.24 -6.59
N GLN A 52 4.62 12.58 -6.55
CA GLN A 52 5.86 13.31 -6.83
C GLN A 52 6.94 13.18 -5.75
N ALA A 53 6.56 12.71 -4.55
CA ALA A 53 7.48 12.39 -3.47
C ALA A 53 8.10 10.98 -3.57
N ARG A 54 7.75 10.18 -4.60
CA ARG A 54 8.37 8.86 -4.84
C ARG A 54 9.85 9.03 -5.20
N GLY A 55 10.73 8.26 -4.55
CA GLY A 55 12.18 8.33 -4.76
C GLY A 55 12.91 9.48 -4.04
N LYS A 56 12.21 10.33 -3.28
CA LYS A 56 12.78 11.55 -2.67
C LYS A 56 12.98 11.48 -1.15
N GLY A 57 13.06 10.28 -0.57
CA GLY A 57 13.17 10.11 0.89
C GLY A 57 11.89 10.50 1.65
N GLY A 58 11.97 10.70 2.97
CA GLY A 58 10.81 11.04 3.81
C GLY A 58 9.90 9.84 4.11
N PHE A 59 10.49 8.67 4.33
CA PHE A 59 9.75 7.54 4.92
C PHE A 59 9.59 7.75 6.41
N VAL A 60 8.40 7.46 6.92
CA VAL A 60 8.11 7.46 8.35
C VAL A 60 7.72 6.05 8.77
N ARG A 61 8.09 5.68 9.99
CA ARG A 61 7.64 4.43 10.60
C ARG A 61 6.12 4.48 10.77
N ALA A 62 5.46 3.38 10.46
CA ALA A 62 4.04 3.15 10.71
C ALA A 62 3.85 1.85 11.50
N GLU A 63 2.60 1.51 11.80
CA GLU A 63 2.22 0.26 12.46
C GLU A 63 1.43 -0.62 11.50
N TRP A 64 1.55 -1.94 11.65
CA TRP A 64 0.92 -2.92 10.75
C TRP A 64 -0.60 -2.68 10.55
N PRO A 65 -1.41 -2.46 11.59
CA PRO A 65 -2.85 -2.22 11.41
C PRO A 65 -3.16 -0.97 10.57
N GLU A 66 -2.35 0.08 10.68
CA GLU A 66 -2.52 1.32 9.91
C GLU A 66 -2.24 1.09 8.42
N VAL A 67 -1.11 0.44 8.12
CA VAL A 67 -0.67 0.17 6.74
C VAL A 67 -1.57 -0.85 6.06
N LEU A 68 -1.98 -1.91 6.76
CA LEU A 68 -2.92 -2.89 6.22
C LEU A 68 -4.27 -2.24 5.90
N LYS A 69 -4.80 -1.38 6.77
CA LYS A 69 -6.05 -0.64 6.51
C LYS A 69 -5.95 0.24 5.27
N LEU A 70 -4.84 0.98 5.11
CA LEU A 70 -4.57 1.80 3.92
C LEU A 70 -4.54 0.95 2.64
N ILE A 71 -3.80 -0.17 2.66
CA ILE A 71 -3.68 -1.08 1.51
C ILE A 71 -5.05 -1.67 1.16
N SER A 72 -5.78 -2.19 2.15
CA SER A 72 -7.11 -2.76 1.96
C SER A 72 -8.11 -1.75 1.39
N ALA A 73 -8.14 -0.51 1.90
CA ALA A 73 -9.00 0.54 1.38
C ALA A 73 -8.65 0.90 -0.08
N SER A 74 -7.36 0.97 -0.40
CA SER A 74 -6.88 1.24 -1.76
C SER A 74 -7.25 0.14 -2.75
N LEU A 75 -7.01 -1.11 -2.39
CA LEU A 75 -7.34 -2.27 -3.22
C LEU A 75 -8.85 -2.35 -3.47
N LEU A 76 -9.65 -2.29 -2.40
CA LEU A 76 -11.11 -2.41 -2.48
C LEU A 76 -11.75 -1.25 -3.25
N TYR A 77 -11.30 -0.01 -3.03
CA TYR A 77 -11.75 1.12 -3.83
C TYR A 77 -11.46 0.91 -5.32
N THR A 78 -10.26 0.41 -5.64
CA THR A 78 -9.86 0.15 -7.03
C THR A 78 -10.75 -0.93 -7.67
N VAL A 79 -11.02 -2.03 -6.95
CA VAL A 79 -11.96 -3.08 -7.40
C VAL A 79 -13.32 -2.48 -7.70
N MET A 80 -13.89 -1.72 -6.75
CA MET A 80 -15.24 -1.17 -6.86
C MET A 80 -15.37 -0.14 -7.98
N LYS A 81 -14.34 0.69 -8.21
CA LYS A 81 -14.41 1.82 -9.15
C LYS A 81 -14.00 1.44 -10.57
N TYR A 82 -13.00 0.57 -10.72
CA TYR A 82 -12.34 0.32 -12.01
C TYR A 82 -12.33 -1.15 -12.42
N GLY A 83 -12.69 -2.07 -11.52
CA GLY A 83 -12.59 -3.51 -11.74
C GLY A 83 -11.37 -4.12 -11.02
N PRO A 84 -11.44 -5.44 -10.72
CA PRO A 84 -10.42 -6.10 -9.93
C PRO A 84 -9.07 -6.25 -10.67
N ASP A 85 -9.10 -6.31 -11.99
CA ASP A 85 -7.94 -6.40 -12.90
C ASP A 85 -7.06 -5.12 -12.93
N ARG A 86 -7.46 -4.05 -12.22
CA ARG A 86 -6.62 -2.85 -12.00
C ARG A 86 -5.70 -2.98 -10.79
N ASN A 87 -5.86 -4.02 -9.99
CA ASN A 87 -4.88 -4.42 -8.98
C ASN A 87 -3.97 -5.48 -9.61
N VAL A 88 -2.66 -5.26 -9.60
CA VAL A 88 -1.70 -6.18 -10.22
C VAL A 88 -0.57 -6.51 -9.24
N GLY A 89 -0.23 -7.80 -9.14
CA GLY A 89 0.93 -8.29 -8.39
C GLY A 89 2.05 -8.77 -9.31
N PHE A 90 3.30 -8.46 -8.96
CA PHE A 90 4.48 -8.97 -9.68
C PHE A 90 5.40 -9.72 -8.70
N SER A 91 5.59 -11.03 -8.95
CA SER A 91 6.44 -11.90 -8.13
C SER A 91 7.06 -12.98 -9.03
N PRO A 92 8.38 -12.95 -9.29
CA PRO A 92 9.01 -13.85 -10.25
C PRO A 92 9.37 -15.21 -9.64
N ILE A 93 9.71 -16.17 -10.50
CA ILE A 93 10.37 -17.46 -10.21
C ILE A 93 9.80 -18.18 -8.96
N PRO A 94 8.65 -18.87 -9.08
CA PRO A 94 8.04 -19.59 -7.95
C PRO A 94 8.94 -20.71 -7.38
N ALA A 95 9.83 -21.28 -8.19
CA ALA A 95 10.68 -22.40 -7.80
C ALA A 95 11.65 -22.08 -6.65
N MET A 96 12.07 -20.82 -6.50
CA MET A 96 13.03 -20.42 -5.45
C MET A 96 12.38 -20.30 -4.06
N SER A 97 11.07 -20.03 -4.00
CA SER A 97 10.33 -19.90 -2.75
C SER A 97 8.82 -20.04 -2.97
N MET A 98 8.35 -21.28 -3.12
CA MET A 98 6.99 -21.60 -3.57
C MET A 98 5.89 -20.92 -2.75
N ILE A 99 5.96 -21.00 -1.41
CA ILE A 99 4.94 -20.42 -0.53
C ILE A 99 5.02 -18.90 -0.49
N SER A 100 6.22 -18.32 -0.53
CA SER A 100 6.40 -16.87 -0.62
C SER A 100 5.77 -16.33 -1.89
N HIS A 101 5.97 -17.00 -3.03
CA HIS A 101 5.31 -16.65 -4.29
C HIS A 101 3.79 -16.83 -4.19
N ALA A 102 3.33 -18.00 -3.74
CA ALA A 102 1.91 -18.32 -3.65
C ALA A 102 1.13 -17.38 -2.71
N SER A 103 1.77 -16.80 -1.70
CA SER A 103 1.13 -15.88 -0.75
C SER A 103 0.49 -14.67 -1.45
N GLY A 104 1.23 -14.02 -2.35
CA GLY A 104 0.73 -12.90 -3.15
C GLY A 104 -0.18 -13.36 -4.28
N SER A 105 0.23 -14.38 -5.05
CA SER A 105 -0.54 -14.87 -6.19
C SER A 105 -1.94 -15.36 -5.77
N ARG A 106 -2.05 -16.10 -4.66
CA ARG A 106 -3.35 -16.54 -4.12
C ARG A 106 -4.22 -15.35 -3.74
N PHE A 107 -3.67 -14.36 -3.06
CA PHE A 107 -4.42 -13.17 -2.66
C PHE A 107 -4.97 -12.42 -3.88
N MET A 108 -4.12 -12.15 -4.88
CA MET A 108 -4.51 -11.45 -6.12
C MET A 108 -5.59 -12.22 -6.90
N SER A 109 -5.39 -13.52 -7.11
CA SER A 109 -6.37 -14.36 -7.82
C SER A 109 -7.72 -14.44 -7.10
N LEU A 110 -7.75 -14.43 -5.77
CA LEU A 110 -9.00 -14.45 -5.00
C LEU A 110 -9.78 -13.13 -5.10
N ILE A 111 -9.08 -11.99 -5.20
CA ILE A 111 -9.74 -10.69 -5.39
C ILE A 111 -10.03 -10.37 -6.87
N GLY A 112 -9.57 -11.21 -7.80
CA GLY A 112 -9.78 -11.09 -9.24
C GLY A 112 -8.77 -10.21 -9.99
N GLY A 113 -7.60 -9.94 -9.39
CA GLY A 113 -6.48 -9.22 -10.02
C GLY A 113 -5.30 -10.11 -10.38
#